data_AF-A0A7Y0JSN6-F1
#
_entry.id   AF-A0A7Y0JSN6-F1
#
_cell.length_a   1.000
_cell.length_b   1.000
_cell.length_c   1.000
_cell.angle_alpha   90.00
_cell.angle_beta   90.00
_cell.angle_gamma   90.00
#
_symmetry.space_group_name_H-M   'P 1'
#
loop_
_entity.id
_entity.type
_entity.pdbx_description
1 polymer ?
#
loop_
_entity_poly.entity_id
_entity_poly.type
_entity_poly.pdbx_seq_one_letter_code
_entity_poly.pdbx_strand_id
1 'polypeptide(L)'
;MTEADGRAASGGDVSPAERKRRADLWEAGADERERLADERERLADEREALADERERAADRQEHAQDEREVDHAARAGTNDDAMEVAATEAALRRAEAAVRRAEAELERTREAADRVRARAALRVAGSARAATAVTAGQTADPDESAWLSDRRDFIAAERDARADDRDTLADRREETAELREQLADDRERELFDRERSFDQQRPGGRRPAAARLHTGRDPVADAEARADGERRRERAVVNRRAAAHDRARAAAEWGPQAYGPMLLASFAPLARQLFGNDDLREVLAQVLKFTVGAVAGCERASVTLYQHGRVVDTVSSDAVAAELDNIQFATGIGPAPEAMESDRPIHVAGLSAVRRWPVLAATAADLGVSSALSYGLFVYRPARWSALGAFSLYGAAPDAFGDEDDEFGSILASYVAVAVAVAQRQDEVDRREAALHRGLSSRDIIGQAKGILMERQRLSAGDAFDLLRRVSQRLNRRLTDVAQQLAETGELPT
;
A
#
# COMPACT_ATOMS: atom_id res chain seq x y z
N MET A 1 -8.40 50.49 -25.95
CA MET A 1 -7.28 50.08 -26.82
C MET A 1 -6.09 49.91 -25.90
N THR A 2 -5.97 48.73 -25.32
CA THR A 2 -4.88 48.32 -24.44
C THR A 2 -4.83 46.81 -24.56
N GLU A 3 -3.82 46.35 -25.30
CA GLU A 3 -3.57 44.96 -25.63
C GLU A 3 -3.29 44.17 -24.35
N ALA A 4 -4.06 43.11 -24.15
CA ALA A 4 -3.76 42.04 -23.22
C ALA A 4 -2.80 41.08 -23.94
N ASP A 5 -1.56 41.03 -23.46
CA ASP A 5 -0.56 40.12 -23.99
C ASP A 5 -0.77 38.72 -23.38
N GLY A 6 -1.26 37.80 -24.21
CA GLY A 6 -1.56 36.43 -23.84
C GLY A 6 -0.31 35.56 -23.88
N ARG A 7 0.16 35.13 -22.71
CA ARG A 7 1.02 33.93 -22.62
C ARG A 7 0.15 32.69 -22.51
N ALA A 8 -0.22 32.15 -23.66
CA ALA A 8 -0.59 30.74 -23.76
C ALA A 8 0.63 29.89 -23.38
N ALA A 9 0.51 29.13 -22.29
CA ALA A 9 1.46 28.08 -21.94
C ALA A 9 1.39 27.00 -23.04
N SER A 10 2.36 27.04 -23.95
CA SER A 10 2.60 25.97 -24.90
C SER A 10 3.17 24.78 -24.13
N GLY A 11 2.37 23.74 -23.96
CA GLY A 11 2.87 22.42 -23.58
C GLY A 11 3.74 21.89 -24.71
N GLY A 12 5.04 22.17 -24.63
CA GLY A 12 6.03 21.63 -25.56
C GLY A 12 6.20 20.13 -25.33
N ASP A 13 5.96 19.34 -26.37
CA ASP A 13 6.19 17.90 -26.37
C ASP A 13 7.69 17.63 -26.18
N VAL A 14 8.06 17.14 -24.99
CA VAL A 14 9.45 16.93 -24.59
C VAL A 14 9.99 15.67 -25.28
N SER A 15 11.12 15.79 -25.99
CA SER A 15 11.69 14.67 -26.73
C SER A 15 11.96 13.46 -25.82
N PRO A 16 11.82 12.21 -26.31
CA PRO A 16 12.09 11.01 -25.50
C PRO A 16 13.50 10.96 -24.89
N ALA A 17 14.50 11.51 -25.59
CA ALA A 17 15.87 11.58 -25.10
C ALA A 17 16.05 12.59 -23.95
N GLU A 18 15.26 13.66 -23.95
CA GLU A 18 15.23 14.65 -22.87
C GLU A 18 14.51 14.09 -21.64
N ARG A 19 13.40 13.35 -21.83
CA ARG A 19 12.69 12.61 -20.78
C ARG A 19 13.59 11.58 -20.10
N LYS A 20 14.32 10.78 -20.89
CA LYS A 20 15.25 9.78 -20.35
C LYS A 20 16.36 10.42 -19.48
N ARG A 21 16.99 11.50 -19.96
CA ARG A 21 18.02 12.21 -19.16
C ARG A 21 17.46 12.80 -17.87
N ARG A 22 16.19 13.24 -17.87
CA ARG A 22 15.51 13.74 -16.67
C ARG A 22 15.27 12.61 -15.66
N ALA A 23 14.81 11.47 -16.14
CA ALA A 23 14.61 10.29 -15.31
C ALA A 23 15.90 9.81 -14.65
N ASP A 24 16.99 9.76 -15.44
CA ASP A 24 18.30 9.36 -14.92
C ASP A 24 18.82 10.36 -13.84
N LEU A 25 18.52 11.66 -13.97
CA LEU A 25 18.89 12.68 -12.97
C LEU A 25 18.07 12.58 -11.68
N TRP A 26 16.77 12.30 -11.78
CA TRP A 26 15.91 12.12 -10.62
C TRP A 26 16.20 10.81 -9.89
N GLU A 27 16.42 9.73 -10.63
CA GLU A 27 16.84 8.45 -10.07
C GLU A 27 18.16 8.60 -9.30
N ALA A 28 19.15 9.30 -9.87
CA ALA A 28 20.40 9.60 -9.16
C ALA A 28 20.20 10.48 -7.92
N GLY A 29 19.26 11.42 -7.96
CA GLY A 29 18.89 12.24 -6.80
C GLY A 29 18.24 11.44 -5.68
N ALA A 30 17.33 10.52 -6.02
CA ALA A 30 16.67 9.61 -5.08
C ALA A 30 17.66 8.60 -4.49
N ASP A 31 18.57 8.05 -5.30
CA ASP A 31 19.65 7.16 -4.85
C ASP A 31 20.56 7.84 -3.81
N GLU A 32 20.98 9.08 -4.07
CA GLU A 32 21.84 9.84 -3.15
C GLU A 32 21.10 10.17 -1.85
N ARG A 33 19.80 10.46 -1.92
CA ARG A 33 18.95 10.71 -0.75
C ARG A 33 18.75 9.45 0.09
N GLU A 34 18.52 8.30 -0.54
CA GLU A 34 18.46 7.02 0.16
C GLU A 34 19.78 6.74 0.89
N ARG A 35 20.93 7.00 0.24
CA ARG A 35 22.25 6.91 0.87
C ARG A 35 22.43 7.84 2.07
N LEU A 36 22.01 9.10 1.94
CA LEU A 36 22.11 10.07 3.02
C LEU A 36 21.19 9.71 4.20
N ALA A 37 19.97 9.23 3.92
CA ALA A 37 19.05 8.74 4.94
C ALA A 37 19.63 7.50 5.66
N ASP A 38 20.24 6.57 4.94
CA ASP A 38 20.95 5.41 5.52
C ASP A 38 22.10 5.84 6.44
N GLU A 39 22.90 6.82 6.00
CA GLU A 39 24.01 7.36 6.80
C GLU A 39 23.51 8.07 8.07
N ARG A 40 22.43 8.83 7.98
CA ARG A 40 21.82 9.50 9.13
C ARG A 40 21.19 8.51 10.11
N GLU A 41 20.54 7.46 9.62
CA GLU A 41 20.04 6.38 10.46
C GLU A 41 21.17 5.71 11.23
N ARG A 42 22.31 5.42 10.58
CA ARG A 42 23.50 4.88 11.24
C ARG A 42 24.03 5.81 12.33
N LEU A 43 24.11 7.12 12.05
CA LEU A 43 24.56 8.11 13.04
C LEU A 43 23.59 8.22 14.22
N ALA A 44 22.27 8.14 13.98
CA ALA A 44 21.27 8.11 15.03
C ALA A 44 21.42 6.85 15.92
N ASP A 45 21.67 5.68 15.32
CA ASP A 45 21.95 4.43 16.04
C ASP A 45 23.22 4.55 16.92
N GLU A 46 24.29 5.16 16.40
CA GLU A 46 25.53 5.40 17.16
C GLU A 46 25.30 6.33 18.35
N ARG A 47 24.52 7.39 18.18
CA ARG A 47 24.21 8.33 19.27
C ARG A 47 23.28 7.72 20.32
N GLU A 48 22.31 6.93 19.91
CA GLU A 48 21.45 6.18 20.84
C GLU A 48 22.29 5.23 21.71
N ALA A 49 23.24 4.50 21.10
CA ALA A 49 24.15 3.62 21.82
C ALA A 49 25.03 4.37 22.84
N LEU A 50 25.52 5.57 22.48
CA LEU A 50 26.26 6.43 23.40
C LEU A 50 25.39 6.91 24.56
N ALA A 51 24.15 7.33 24.30
CA ALA A 51 23.21 7.75 25.34
C ALA A 51 22.90 6.61 26.32
N ASP A 52 22.72 5.39 25.81
CA ASP A 52 22.56 4.17 26.61
C ASP A 52 23.77 3.90 27.52
N GLU A 53 24.99 4.05 27.00
CA GLU A 53 26.21 3.88 27.80
C GLU A 53 26.32 4.91 28.92
N ARG A 54 25.97 6.17 28.64
CA ARG A 54 25.98 7.25 29.64
C ARG A 54 24.93 7.02 30.73
N GLU A 55 23.71 6.63 30.35
CA GLU A 55 22.65 6.32 31.31
C GLU A 55 23.08 5.17 32.25
N ARG A 56 23.66 4.09 31.71
CA ARG A 56 24.18 2.97 32.50
C ARG A 56 25.34 3.41 33.42
N ALA A 57 26.16 4.36 32.99
CA ALA A 57 27.25 4.89 33.80
C ALA A 57 26.73 5.74 34.97
N ALA A 58 25.77 6.64 34.70
CA ALA A 58 25.12 7.45 35.72
C ALA A 58 24.42 6.57 36.78
N ASP A 59 23.71 5.53 36.35
CA ASP A 59 23.06 4.57 37.25
C ASP A 59 24.06 3.86 38.18
N ARG A 60 25.23 3.44 37.65
CA ARG A 60 26.29 2.81 38.47
C ARG A 60 26.86 3.78 39.50
N GLN A 61 27.05 5.04 39.12
CA GLN A 61 27.58 6.08 40.01
C GLN A 61 26.60 6.42 41.13
N GLU A 62 25.31 6.59 40.81
CA GLU A 62 24.27 6.86 41.81
C GLU A 62 24.15 5.71 42.80
N HIS A 63 24.16 4.45 42.32
CA HIS A 63 24.11 3.29 43.21
C HIS A 63 25.30 3.24 44.17
N ALA A 64 26.51 3.49 43.67
CA ALA A 64 27.71 3.53 44.50
C ALA A 64 27.69 4.69 45.52
N GLN A 65 27.06 5.82 45.19
CA GLN A 65 26.92 6.96 46.09
C GLN A 65 25.91 6.68 47.20
N ASP A 66 24.75 6.09 46.88
CA ASP A 66 23.75 5.70 47.86
C ASP A 66 24.32 4.69 48.89
N GLU A 67 25.11 3.70 48.44
CA GLU A 67 25.79 2.76 49.35
C GLU A 67 26.72 3.46 50.34
N ARG A 68 27.49 4.45 49.86
CA ARG A 68 28.43 5.22 50.71
C ARG A 68 27.72 6.08 51.74
N GLU A 69 26.59 6.69 51.38
CA GLU A 69 25.80 7.51 52.30
C GLU A 69 25.20 6.67 53.43
N VAL A 70 24.65 5.49 53.09
CA VAL A 70 24.12 4.52 54.08
C VAL A 70 25.23 4.03 55.02
N ASP A 71 26.39 3.64 54.47
CA ASP A 71 27.56 3.21 55.25
C ASP A 71 28.07 4.32 56.18
N HIS A 72 27.99 5.59 55.76
CA HIS A 72 28.43 6.71 56.59
C HIS A 72 27.45 7.03 57.71
N ALA A 73 26.15 7.03 57.44
CA ALA A 73 25.11 7.20 58.46
C ALA A 73 25.25 6.14 59.56
N ALA A 74 25.47 4.87 59.17
CA ALA A 74 25.71 3.77 60.10
C ALA A 74 26.98 3.99 60.97
N ARG A 75 28.03 4.61 60.43
CA ARG A 75 29.29 4.89 61.16
C ARG A 75 29.23 6.16 62.01
N ALA A 76 28.38 7.13 61.68
CA ALA A 76 28.26 8.41 62.37
C ALA A 76 27.44 8.31 63.68
N GLY A 77 26.76 7.19 63.94
CA GLY A 77 25.98 6.99 65.17
C GLY A 77 24.73 7.88 65.26
N THR A 78 24.16 8.26 64.13
CA THR A 78 22.91 9.04 64.04
C THR A 78 21.71 8.26 64.60
N ASN A 79 20.72 8.96 65.18
CA ASN A 79 19.51 8.35 65.79
C ASN A 79 18.75 7.44 64.80
N ASP A 80 18.13 6.34 65.27
CA ASP A 80 17.46 5.33 64.42
C ASP A 80 16.45 5.94 63.43
N ASP A 81 15.67 6.92 63.87
CA ASP A 81 14.68 7.62 63.03
C ASP A 81 15.33 8.38 61.85
N ALA A 82 16.53 8.96 62.05
CA ALA A 82 17.24 9.67 61.00
C ALA A 82 17.84 8.70 59.97
N MET A 83 18.25 7.51 60.41
CA MET A 83 18.67 6.43 59.52
C MET A 83 17.49 5.89 58.71
N GLU A 84 16.32 5.74 59.32
CA GLU A 84 15.11 5.28 58.65
C GLU A 84 14.64 6.29 57.58
N VAL A 85 14.62 7.60 57.89
CA VAL A 85 14.30 8.65 56.92
C VAL A 85 15.28 8.64 55.74
N ALA A 86 16.59 8.60 56.00
CA ALA A 86 17.60 8.56 54.94
C ALA A 86 17.48 7.32 54.04
N ALA A 87 17.21 6.15 54.64
CA ALA A 87 16.99 4.92 53.89
C ALA A 87 15.71 4.97 53.04
N THR A 88 14.66 5.60 53.54
CA THR A 88 13.38 5.75 52.84
C THR A 88 13.48 6.73 51.67
N GLU A 89 14.17 7.85 51.86
CA GLU A 89 14.45 8.81 50.77
C GLU A 89 15.34 8.19 49.68
N ALA A 90 16.34 7.38 50.05
CA ALA A 90 17.15 6.63 49.10
C ALA A 90 16.32 5.55 48.37
N ALA A 91 15.34 4.92 49.02
CA ALA A 91 14.41 4.00 48.36
C ALA A 91 13.48 4.73 47.37
N LEU A 92 12.97 5.91 47.72
CA LEU A 92 12.14 6.73 46.83
C LEU A 92 12.90 7.14 45.57
N ARG A 93 14.14 7.65 45.70
CA ARG A 93 14.99 8.00 44.55
C ARG A 93 15.23 6.82 43.62
N ARG A 94 15.52 5.63 44.17
CA ARG A 94 15.66 4.39 43.39
C ARG A 94 14.39 4.01 42.65
N ALA A 95 13.22 4.23 43.25
CA ALA A 95 11.92 3.97 42.61
C ALA A 95 11.63 4.96 41.47
N GLU A 96 11.87 6.25 41.67
CA GLU A 96 11.72 7.28 40.63
C GLU A 96 12.66 7.03 39.44
N ALA A 97 13.92 6.67 39.70
CA ALA A 97 14.86 6.26 38.67
C ALA A 97 14.38 5.02 37.91
N ALA A 98 13.75 4.06 38.59
CA ALA A 98 13.19 2.87 37.96
C ALA A 98 12.00 3.19 37.03
N VAL A 99 11.15 4.15 37.39
CA VAL A 99 10.04 4.61 36.55
C VAL A 99 10.58 5.27 35.28
N ARG A 100 11.54 6.20 35.40
CA ARG A 100 12.17 6.85 34.24
C ARG A 100 12.80 5.83 33.27
N ARG A 101 13.44 4.77 33.80
CA ARG A 101 13.97 3.65 32.99
C ARG A 101 12.88 2.89 32.25
N ALA A 102 11.75 2.62 32.90
CA ALA A 102 10.64 1.90 32.30
C ALA A 102 9.99 2.72 31.16
N GLU A 103 9.87 4.03 31.33
CA GLU A 103 9.37 4.94 30.30
C GLU A 103 10.33 5.00 29.09
N ALA A 104 11.64 5.10 29.33
CA ALA A 104 12.64 5.08 28.27
C ALA A 104 12.67 3.73 27.52
N GLU A 105 12.48 2.61 28.22
CA GLU A 105 12.40 1.28 27.60
C GLU A 105 11.13 1.12 26.76
N LEU A 106 9.99 1.67 27.22
CA LEU A 106 8.75 1.68 26.45
C LEU A 106 8.93 2.42 25.12
N GLU A 107 9.56 3.60 25.14
CA GLU A 107 9.81 4.37 23.93
C GLU A 107 10.79 3.67 22.99
N ARG A 108 11.87 3.08 23.52
CA ARG A 108 12.78 2.20 22.74
C ARG A 108 12.04 1.05 22.07
N THR A 109 11.08 0.45 22.76
CA THR A 109 10.31 -0.67 22.22
C THR A 109 9.38 -0.22 21.08
N ARG A 110 8.80 0.98 21.18
CA ARG A 110 7.99 1.59 20.10
C ARG A 110 8.86 1.90 18.89
N GLU A 111 10.00 2.56 19.10
CA GLU A 111 10.95 2.87 18.01
C GLU A 111 11.50 1.58 17.37
N ALA A 112 11.75 0.53 18.15
CA ALA A 112 12.16 -0.77 17.62
C ALA A 112 11.06 -1.42 16.75
N ALA A 113 9.79 -1.30 17.14
CA ALA A 113 8.67 -1.76 16.32
C ALA A 113 8.57 -0.96 15.02
N ASP A 114 8.80 0.35 15.06
CA ASP A 114 8.84 1.20 13.87
C ASP A 114 10.01 0.85 12.94
N ARG A 115 11.19 0.54 13.48
CA ARG A 115 12.33 0.02 12.70
C ARG A 115 12.01 -1.31 12.00
N VAL A 116 11.33 -2.22 12.70
CA VAL A 116 10.93 -3.50 12.10
C VAL A 116 9.93 -3.29 10.97
N ARG A 117 8.96 -2.36 11.16
CA ARG A 117 8.00 -1.97 10.11
C ARG A 117 8.70 -1.34 8.91
N ALA A 118 9.62 -0.39 9.13
CA ALA A 118 10.40 0.24 8.06
C ALA A 118 11.28 -0.76 7.29
N ARG A 119 11.97 -1.68 8.00
CA ARG A 119 12.78 -2.74 7.36
C ARG A 119 11.94 -3.75 6.58
N ALA A 120 10.72 -4.03 7.02
CA ALA A 120 9.80 -4.86 6.27
C ALA A 120 9.40 -4.17 4.96
N ALA A 121 9.07 -2.88 5.00
CA ALA A 121 8.77 -2.08 3.80
C ALA A 121 9.96 -2.04 2.81
N LEU A 122 11.20 -1.92 3.31
CA LEU A 122 12.41 -1.95 2.47
C LEU A 122 12.63 -3.30 1.78
N ARG A 123 12.30 -4.42 2.42
CA ARG A 123 12.40 -5.75 1.80
C ARG A 123 11.40 -5.92 0.66
N VAL A 124 10.18 -5.43 0.86
CA VAL A 124 9.14 -5.41 -0.18
C VAL A 124 9.58 -4.53 -1.36
N ALA A 125 10.03 -3.30 -1.10
CA ALA A 125 10.54 -2.40 -2.13
C ALA A 125 11.79 -2.97 -2.84
N GLY A 126 12.70 -3.61 -2.11
CA GLY A 126 13.89 -4.27 -2.68
C GLY A 126 13.56 -5.42 -3.62
N SER A 127 12.53 -6.21 -3.30
CA SER A 127 12.05 -7.28 -4.19
C SER A 127 11.42 -6.72 -5.47
N ALA A 128 10.72 -5.59 -5.39
CA ALA A 128 10.18 -4.86 -6.54
C ALA A 128 11.30 -4.29 -7.43
N ARG A 129 12.40 -3.79 -6.84
CA ARG A 129 13.61 -3.34 -7.56
C ARG A 129 14.24 -4.48 -8.37
N ALA A 130 14.42 -5.66 -7.75
CA ALA A 130 15.02 -6.83 -8.41
C ALA A 130 14.16 -7.35 -9.57
N ALA A 131 12.83 -7.36 -9.42
CA ALA A 131 11.92 -7.75 -10.50
C ALA A 131 11.95 -6.76 -11.68
N THR A 132 12.11 -5.46 -11.41
CA THR A 132 12.15 -4.41 -12.44
C THR A 132 13.45 -4.44 -13.24
N ALA A 133 14.61 -4.63 -12.58
CA ALA A 133 15.92 -4.68 -13.23
C ALA A 133 16.08 -5.88 -14.18
N VAL A 134 15.40 -7.01 -13.90
CA VAL A 134 15.38 -8.19 -14.78
C VAL A 134 14.55 -7.94 -16.05
N THR A 135 13.56 -7.05 -15.99
CA THR A 135 12.64 -6.79 -17.11
C THR A 135 13.19 -5.76 -18.10
N ALA A 136 14.03 -4.82 -17.64
CA ALA A 136 14.58 -3.72 -18.45
C ALA A 136 15.62 -4.13 -19.51
N GLY A 137 16.08 -5.38 -19.52
CA GLY A 137 17.18 -5.84 -20.38
C GLY A 137 16.79 -6.24 -21.81
N GLN A 138 15.51 -6.25 -22.20
CA GLN A 138 15.07 -6.95 -23.41
C GLN A 138 13.88 -6.35 -24.18
N THR A 139 13.77 -5.05 -24.45
CA THR A 139 12.75 -4.60 -25.43
C THR A 139 13.19 -3.41 -26.28
N ALA A 140 12.76 -3.40 -27.55
CA ALA A 140 13.14 -2.45 -28.61
C ALA A 140 11.98 -1.55 -29.06
N ASP A 141 10.92 -1.40 -28.24
CA ASP A 141 9.75 -0.58 -28.53
C ASP A 141 9.90 0.85 -27.93
N PRO A 142 9.79 1.92 -28.74
CA PRO A 142 9.84 3.31 -28.29
C PRO A 142 8.74 3.70 -27.28
N ASP A 143 7.53 3.15 -27.42
CA ASP A 143 6.41 3.46 -26.51
C ASP A 143 6.62 2.79 -25.14
N GLU A 144 7.20 1.60 -25.14
CA GLU A 144 7.58 0.87 -23.93
C GLU A 144 8.78 1.53 -23.22
N SER A 145 9.71 2.13 -23.97
CA SER A 145 10.83 2.91 -23.41
C SER A 145 10.38 4.22 -22.75
N ALA A 146 9.37 4.89 -23.31
CA ALA A 146 8.76 6.06 -22.69
C ALA A 146 8.01 5.67 -21.40
N TRP A 147 7.26 4.57 -21.43
CA TRP A 147 6.59 4.00 -20.26
C TRP A 147 7.58 3.62 -19.13
N LEU A 148 8.70 2.98 -19.47
CA LEU A 148 9.77 2.66 -18.51
C LEU A 148 10.42 3.91 -17.91
N SER A 149 10.49 5.01 -18.65
CA SER A 149 11.01 6.29 -18.15
C SER A 149 10.03 6.93 -17.15
N ASP A 150 8.75 7.03 -17.51
CA ASP A 150 7.72 7.62 -16.65
C ASP A 150 7.51 6.79 -15.37
N ARG A 151 7.65 5.46 -15.47
CA ARG A 151 7.65 4.55 -14.31
C ARG A 151 8.86 4.74 -13.41
N ARG A 152 10.06 5.00 -13.97
CA ARG A 152 11.26 5.31 -13.19
C ARG A 152 11.11 6.63 -12.43
N ASP A 153 10.50 7.63 -13.05
CA ASP A 153 10.22 8.93 -12.41
C ASP A 153 9.28 8.81 -11.21
N PHE A 154 8.21 8.01 -11.34
CA PHE A 154 7.28 7.73 -10.25
C PHE A 154 7.97 6.99 -9.09
N ILE A 155 8.72 5.93 -9.40
CA ILE A 155 9.45 5.17 -8.37
C ILE A 155 10.50 6.05 -7.68
N ALA A 156 11.18 6.94 -8.41
CA ALA A 156 12.12 7.90 -7.83
C ALA A 156 11.42 8.89 -6.87
N ALA A 157 10.24 9.40 -7.23
CA ALA A 157 9.46 10.29 -6.36
C ALA A 157 8.99 9.59 -5.07
N GLU A 158 8.48 8.37 -5.20
CA GLU A 158 8.08 7.51 -4.07
C GLU A 158 9.26 7.14 -3.14
N ARG A 159 10.45 6.97 -3.71
CA ARG A 159 11.68 6.76 -2.93
C ARG A 159 12.11 8.03 -2.20
N ASP A 160 11.96 9.19 -2.83
CA ASP A 160 12.26 10.49 -2.22
C ASP A 160 11.33 10.78 -1.03
N ALA A 161 10.03 10.48 -1.18
CA ALA A 161 9.03 10.61 -0.11
C ALA A 161 9.36 9.69 1.09
N ARG A 162 9.70 8.41 0.84
CA ARG A 162 10.15 7.50 1.89
C ARG A 162 11.45 7.94 2.56
N ALA A 163 12.36 8.58 1.82
CA ALA A 163 13.58 9.14 2.40
C ALA A 163 13.27 10.31 3.34
N ASP A 164 12.27 11.15 3.03
CA ASP A 164 11.79 12.22 3.92
C ASP A 164 11.15 11.70 5.21
N ASP A 165 10.37 10.63 5.14
CA ASP A 165 9.80 9.98 6.32
C ASP A 165 10.88 9.41 7.25
N ARG A 166 11.91 8.77 6.66
CA ARG A 166 13.06 8.23 7.40
C ARG A 166 13.89 9.33 8.05
N ASP A 167 14.11 10.44 7.34
CA ASP A 167 14.79 11.61 7.89
C ASP A 167 14.02 12.21 9.06
N THR A 168 12.68 12.26 8.97
CA THR A 168 11.81 12.75 10.04
C THR A 168 11.86 11.83 11.27
N LEU A 169 11.91 10.51 11.07
CA LEU A 169 12.08 9.55 12.15
C LEU A 169 13.46 9.68 12.82
N ALA A 170 14.52 9.83 12.02
CA ALA A 170 15.87 10.03 12.53
C ALA A 170 16.00 11.30 13.39
N ASP A 171 15.31 12.39 13.01
CA ASP A 171 15.28 13.64 13.79
C ASP A 171 14.66 13.43 15.19
N ARG A 172 13.52 12.74 15.28
CA ARG A 172 12.86 12.47 16.57
C ARG A 172 13.72 11.60 17.50
N ARG A 173 14.42 10.62 16.92
CA ARG A 173 15.35 9.75 17.67
C ARG A 173 16.53 10.54 18.21
N GLU A 174 17.05 11.45 17.39
CA GLU A 174 18.13 12.34 17.81
C GLU A 174 17.69 13.27 18.94
N GLU A 175 16.52 13.91 18.84
CA GLU A 175 15.94 14.75 19.90
C GLU A 175 15.76 13.97 21.21
N THR A 176 15.28 12.73 21.12
CA THR A 176 15.12 11.84 22.28
C THR A 176 16.47 11.49 22.91
N ALA A 177 17.49 11.19 22.11
CA ALA A 177 18.83 10.90 22.59
C ALA A 177 19.47 12.11 23.31
N GLU A 178 19.21 13.33 22.84
CA GLU A 178 19.70 14.56 23.48
C GLU A 178 19.06 14.82 24.83
N LEU A 179 17.74 14.67 24.93
CA LEU A 179 17.04 14.81 26.19
C LEU A 179 17.60 13.83 27.24
N ARG A 180 17.89 12.59 26.82
CA ARG A 180 18.50 11.57 27.68
C ARG A 180 19.91 11.95 28.10
N GLU A 181 20.70 12.51 27.20
CA GLU A 181 22.05 12.99 27.52
C GLU A 181 22.02 14.19 28.50
N GLN A 182 21.11 15.15 28.31
CA GLN A 182 20.91 16.28 29.23
C GLN A 182 20.52 15.80 30.63
N LEU A 183 19.59 14.85 30.72
CA LEU A 183 19.19 14.26 31.99
C LEU A 183 20.36 13.52 32.68
N ALA A 184 21.23 12.86 31.93
CA ALA A 184 22.43 12.22 32.47
C ALA A 184 23.42 13.26 33.02
N ASP A 185 23.65 14.37 32.29
CA ASP A 185 24.51 15.48 32.74
C ASP A 185 23.96 16.15 34.01
N ASP A 186 22.63 16.34 34.11
CA ASP A 186 21.98 16.87 35.31
C ASP A 186 22.18 15.96 36.52
N ARG A 187 22.03 14.65 36.34
CA ARG A 187 22.31 13.65 37.40
C ARG A 187 23.78 13.67 37.83
N GLU A 188 24.72 13.75 36.89
CA GLU A 188 26.14 13.87 37.22
C GLU A 188 26.44 15.13 38.05
N ARG A 189 25.81 16.27 37.72
CA ARG A 189 25.93 17.52 38.49
C ARG A 189 25.37 17.39 39.90
N GLU A 190 24.18 16.82 40.06
CA GLU A 190 23.58 16.59 41.37
C GLU A 190 24.44 15.66 42.24
N LEU A 191 25.01 14.60 41.65
CA LEU A 191 25.93 13.70 42.34
C LEU A 191 27.19 14.43 42.82
N PHE A 192 27.75 15.29 41.98
CA PHE A 192 28.92 16.09 42.35
C PHE A 192 28.63 17.08 43.49
N ASP A 193 27.49 17.77 43.44
CA ASP A 193 27.09 18.72 44.49
C ASP A 193 26.77 17.99 45.82
N ARG A 194 26.20 16.78 45.76
CA ARG A 194 26.02 15.90 46.92
C ARG A 194 27.36 15.47 47.51
N GLU A 195 28.30 14.99 46.71
CA GLU A 195 29.64 14.59 47.17
C GLU A 195 30.36 15.79 47.83
N ARG A 196 30.25 16.98 47.24
CA ARG A 196 30.83 18.21 47.79
C ARG A 196 30.18 18.65 49.11
N SER A 197 28.87 18.46 49.26
CA SER A 197 28.13 18.75 50.49
C SER A 197 28.50 17.76 51.60
N PHE A 198 28.66 16.49 51.24
CA PHE A 198 29.10 15.41 52.12
C PHE A 198 30.55 15.61 52.62
N ASP A 199 31.47 16.04 51.76
CA ASP A 199 32.85 16.35 52.13
C ASP A 199 32.97 17.58 53.06
N GLN A 200 32.06 18.55 52.96
CA GLN A 200 32.01 19.73 53.84
C GLN A 200 31.53 19.39 55.26
N GLN A 201 30.78 18.30 55.44
CA GLN A 201 30.23 17.88 56.73
C GLN A 201 31.19 16.99 57.55
N ARG A 202 32.36 16.60 57.01
CA ARG A 202 33.37 15.80 57.73
C ARG A 202 34.14 16.64 58.78
N PRO A 203 34.16 16.25 60.07
CA PRO A 203 35.01 16.88 61.06
C PRO A 203 36.46 16.42 60.88
N GLY A 204 37.33 17.33 60.43
CA GLY A 204 38.76 17.07 60.25
C GLY A 204 39.18 17.15 58.78
N GLY A 205 39.57 18.35 58.36
CA GLY A 205 39.91 18.72 56.98
C GLY A 205 41.13 18.00 56.40
N ARG A 206 40.99 16.72 56.10
CA ARG A 206 41.81 16.05 55.09
C ARG A 206 40.91 15.68 53.92
N ARG A 207 41.05 16.47 52.84
CA ARG A 207 40.63 16.06 51.49
C ARG A 207 41.20 14.66 51.22
N PRO A 208 40.38 13.61 51.05
CA PRO A 208 40.85 12.44 50.34
C PRO A 208 41.28 12.93 48.95
N ALA A 209 42.40 12.44 48.43
CA ALA A 209 42.76 12.68 47.04
C ALA A 209 41.57 12.27 46.19
N ALA A 210 40.93 13.24 45.53
CA ALA A 210 39.76 13.07 44.68
C ALA A 210 39.87 11.71 43.98
N ALA A 211 39.04 10.76 44.41
CA ALA A 211 38.86 9.54 43.64
C ALA A 211 38.35 10.07 42.30
N ARG A 212 39.23 10.01 41.30
CA ARG A 212 39.02 10.53 39.97
C ARG A 212 37.91 9.69 39.31
N LEU A 213 36.68 9.92 39.72
CA LEU A 213 35.49 9.58 38.97
C LEU A 213 35.13 10.71 38.00
N HIS A 214 35.96 11.75 37.94
CA HIS A 214 36.06 12.60 36.76
C HIS A 214 36.64 11.75 35.63
N THR A 215 35.76 11.19 34.79
CA THR A 215 36.10 11.04 33.38
C THR A 215 36.73 12.38 32.97
N GLY A 216 37.98 12.43 32.54
CA GLY A 216 38.75 13.68 32.37
C GLY A 216 38.22 14.63 31.30
N ARG A 217 36.98 15.07 31.45
CA ARG A 217 36.15 15.80 30.50
C ARG A 217 35.82 17.14 31.11
N ASP A 218 36.06 18.20 30.35
CA ASP A 218 35.77 19.57 30.76
C ASP A 218 34.28 19.85 30.46
N PRO A 219 33.43 20.05 31.49
CA PRO A 219 31.99 20.25 31.31
C PRO A 219 31.66 21.46 30.45
N VAL A 220 32.55 22.46 30.44
CA VAL A 220 32.39 23.68 29.63
C VAL A 220 32.70 23.38 28.16
N ALA A 221 33.75 22.60 27.89
CA ALA A 221 34.10 22.20 26.53
C ALA A 221 33.05 21.26 25.91
N ASP A 222 32.47 20.35 26.70
CA ASP A 222 31.36 19.50 26.24
C ASP A 222 30.08 20.30 26.00
N ALA A 223 29.79 21.30 26.84
CA ALA A 223 28.66 22.20 26.62
C ALA A 223 28.81 23.06 25.36
N GLU A 224 30.01 23.57 25.08
CA GLU A 224 30.29 24.31 23.84
C GLU A 224 30.20 23.41 22.61
N ALA A 225 30.74 22.19 22.66
CA ALA A 225 30.63 21.21 21.58
C ALA A 225 29.16 20.82 21.29
N ARG A 226 28.33 20.69 22.33
CA ARG A 226 26.87 20.47 22.22
C ARG A 226 26.17 21.65 21.54
N ALA A 227 26.44 22.88 21.99
CA ALA A 227 25.84 24.08 21.43
C ALA A 227 26.25 24.30 19.96
N ASP A 228 27.49 23.97 19.59
CA ASP A 228 27.93 23.98 18.18
C ASP A 228 27.26 22.88 17.35
N GLY A 229 27.07 21.70 17.93
CA GLY A 229 26.30 20.61 17.31
C GLY A 229 24.84 20.99 17.06
N GLU A 230 24.18 21.62 18.03
CA GLU A 230 22.81 22.13 17.94
C GLU A 230 22.67 23.19 16.84
N ARG A 231 23.58 24.17 16.79
CA ARG A 231 23.63 25.18 15.71
C ARG A 231 23.82 24.58 14.32
N ARG A 232 24.67 23.56 14.18
CA ARG A 232 24.85 22.84 12.90
C ARG A 232 23.57 22.13 12.48
N ARG A 233 22.80 21.60 13.44
CA ARG A 233 21.53 20.90 13.19
C ARG A 233 20.39 21.84 12.84
N GLU A 234 20.25 22.97 13.53
CA GLU A 234 19.29 24.01 13.13
C GLU A 234 19.53 24.46 11.70
N ARG A 235 20.80 24.67 11.32
CA ARG A 235 21.17 24.99 9.93
C ARG A 235 20.84 23.85 8.97
N ALA A 236 21.06 22.60 9.36
CA ALA A 236 20.71 21.44 8.54
C ALA A 236 19.19 21.29 8.36
N VAL A 237 18.38 21.56 9.39
CA VAL A 237 16.91 21.57 9.32
C VAL A 237 16.43 22.67 8.38
N VAL A 238 16.97 23.89 8.49
CA VAL A 238 16.62 25.01 7.61
C VAL A 238 17.01 24.71 6.16
N ASN A 239 18.22 24.20 5.92
CA ASN A 239 18.66 23.80 4.58
C ASN A 239 17.82 22.66 4.01
N ARG A 240 17.41 21.68 4.83
CA ARG A 240 16.50 20.60 4.41
C ARG A 240 15.13 21.13 4.05
N ARG A 241 14.56 22.04 4.85
CA ARG A 241 13.25 22.64 4.57
C ARG A 241 13.27 23.49 3.31
N ALA A 242 14.36 24.23 3.08
CA ALA A 242 14.58 24.98 1.84
C ALA A 242 14.72 24.03 0.64
N ALA A 243 15.53 22.98 0.74
CA ALA A 243 15.69 21.99 -0.31
C ALA A 243 14.38 21.22 -0.60
N ALA A 244 13.62 20.84 0.43
CA ALA A 244 12.31 20.22 0.29
C ALA A 244 11.31 21.14 -0.41
N HIS A 245 11.34 22.44 -0.09
CA HIS A 245 10.49 23.44 -0.73
C HIS A 245 10.89 23.71 -2.20
N ASP A 246 12.18 23.79 -2.49
CA ASP A 246 12.69 23.92 -3.87
C ASP A 246 12.39 22.67 -4.69
N ARG A 247 12.44 21.48 -4.08
CA ARG A 247 12.03 20.21 -4.70
C ARG A 247 10.52 20.12 -4.92
N ALA A 248 9.70 20.51 -3.94
CA ALA A 248 8.24 20.57 -4.10
C ALA A 248 7.86 21.55 -5.22
N ARG A 249 8.60 22.65 -5.36
CA ARG A 249 8.45 23.58 -6.47
C ARG A 249 8.90 22.96 -7.80
N ALA A 250 10.04 22.27 -7.84
CA ALA A 250 10.51 21.54 -9.01
C ALA A 250 9.59 20.36 -9.40
N ALA A 251 8.93 19.73 -8.42
CA ALA A 251 7.92 18.69 -8.62
C ALA A 251 6.57 19.29 -9.07
N ALA A 252 6.19 20.47 -8.59
CA ALA A 252 5.03 21.18 -9.11
C ALA A 252 5.26 21.72 -10.54
N GLU A 253 6.50 22.08 -10.87
CA GLU A 253 6.88 22.61 -12.18
C GLU A 253 7.16 21.49 -13.20
N TRP A 254 7.82 20.40 -12.78
CA TRP A 254 8.34 19.32 -13.63
C TRP A 254 8.15 17.90 -13.06
N GLY A 255 7.55 17.73 -11.89
CA GLY A 255 7.26 16.46 -11.18
C GLY A 255 6.38 15.50 -11.98
N PRO A 256 6.21 14.24 -11.55
CA PRO A 256 5.23 13.36 -12.17
C PRO A 256 3.89 14.07 -12.12
N GLN A 257 3.36 14.49 -13.27
CA GLN A 257 2.07 15.16 -13.33
C GLN A 257 1.07 14.20 -12.68
N ALA A 258 0.54 14.57 -11.52
CA ALA A 258 -0.33 13.79 -10.65
C ALA A 258 -1.24 12.86 -11.46
N TYR A 259 -0.85 11.57 -11.53
CA TYR A 259 -1.46 10.47 -12.27
C TYR A 259 -1.93 10.71 -13.71
N GLY A 260 -1.95 11.92 -14.26
CA GLY A 260 -2.66 12.31 -15.48
C GLY A 260 -2.06 11.70 -16.73
N PRO A 261 -0.74 11.84 -16.99
CA PRO A 261 -0.09 11.21 -18.14
C PRO A 261 0.04 9.69 -17.97
N MET A 262 0.25 9.19 -16.75
CA MET A 262 0.35 7.74 -16.51
C MET A 262 -1.02 7.05 -16.65
N LEU A 263 -2.10 7.70 -16.22
CA LEU A 263 -3.49 7.30 -16.46
C LEU A 263 -3.77 7.34 -17.96
N LEU A 264 -3.52 8.45 -18.66
CA LEU A 264 -3.77 8.57 -20.11
C LEU A 264 -2.95 7.56 -20.93
N ALA A 265 -1.67 7.35 -20.60
CA ALA A 265 -0.78 6.43 -21.27
C ALA A 265 -1.07 4.95 -20.96
N SER A 266 -1.62 4.63 -19.77
CA SER A 266 -2.03 3.26 -19.40
C SER A 266 -3.46 2.94 -19.84
N PHE A 267 -4.37 3.92 -19.85
CA PHE A 267 -5.75 3.77 -20.32
C PHE A 267 -5.84 3.66 -21.83
N ALA A 268 -4.98 4.32 -22.61
CA ALA A 268 -5.09 4.24 -24.06
C ALA A 268 -4.82 2.82 -24.63
N PRO A 269 -3.77 2.08 -24.20
CA PRO A 269 -3.58 0.67 -24.55
C PRO A 269 -4.70 -0.23 -24.03
N LEU A 270 -5.09 -0.09 -22.76
CA LEU A 270 -6.16 -0.87 -22.14
C LEU A 270 -7.52 -0.62 -22.83
N ALA A 271 -7.85 0.63 -23.15
CA ALA A 271 -9.04 0.98 -23.93
C ALA A 271 -8.96 0.42 -25.36
N ARG A 272 -7.79 0.45 -26.01
CA ARG A 272 -7.59 -0.17 -27.33
C ARG A 272 -7.80 -1.68 -27.30
N GLN A 273 -7.32 -2.38 -26.27
CA GLN A 273 -7.56 -3.82 -26.08
C GLN A 273 -9.04 -4.12 -25.85
N LEU A 274 -9.74 -3.26 -25.10
CA LEU A 274 -11.19 -3.42 -24.89
C LEU A 274 -12.01 -3.28 -26.19
N PHE A 275 -11.50 -2.53 -27.18
CA PHE A 275 -12.11 -2.43 -28.51
C PHE A 275 -11.47 -3.37 -29.55
N GLY A 276 -10.39 -4.08 -29.18
CA GLY A 276 -9.86 -5.22 -29.91
C GLY A 276 -10.68 -6.48 -29.60
N ASN A 277 -10.63 -7.51 -30.43
CA ASN A 277 -11.28 -8.80 -30.15
C ASN A 277 -10.51 -9.59 -29.05
N ASP A 278 -10.05 -8.92 -28.00
CA ASP A 278 -9.22 -9.50 -26.95
C ASP A 278 -10.09 -10.12 -25.84
N ASP A 279 -9.59 -11.17 -25.17
CA ASP A 279 -10.29 -11.87 -24.09
C ASP A 279 -10.43 -10.96 -22.85
N LEU A 280 -11.67 -10.76 -22.37
CA LEU A 280 -11.95 -9.98 -21.15
C LEU A 280 -11.07 -10.46 -19.98
N ARG A 281 -10.81 -11.76 -19.87
CA ARG A 281 -10.00 -12.32 -18.78
C ARG A 281 -8.56 -11.82 -18.84
N GLU A 282 -8.00 -11.66 -20.03
CA GLU A 282 -6.65 -11.11 -20.24
C GLU A 282 -6.60 -9.62 -19.90
N VAL A 283 -7.62 -8.86 -20.32
CA VAL A 283 -7.75 -7.43 -19.97
C VAL A 283 -7.81 -7.27 -18.45
N LEU A 284 -8.66 -8.05 -17.77
CA LEU A 284 -8.77 -8.01 -16.31
C LEU A 284 -7.46 -8.43 -15.64
N ALA A 285 -6.79 -9.48 -16.10
CA ALA A 285 -5.50 -9.89 -15.56
C ALA A 285 -4.43 -8.79 -15.69
N GLN A 286 -4.41 -8.07 -16.81
CA GLN A 286 -3.50 -6.96 -17.03
C GLN A 286 -3.83 -5.76 -16.13
N VAL A 287 -5.11 -5.46 -15.93
CA VAL A 287 -5.54 -4.44 -14.96
C VAL A 287 -5.10 -4.82 -13.55
N LEU A 288 -5.32 -6.06 -13.12
CA LEU A 288 -4.91 -6.53 -11.79
C LEU A 288 -3.39 -6.44 -11.60
N LYS A 289 -2.62 -6.84 -12.62
CA LYS A 289 -1.16 -6.70 -12.62
C LYS A 289 -0.73 -5.24 -12.51
N PHE A 290 -1.44 -4.33 -13.20
CA PHE A 290 -1.21 -2.90 -13.09
C PHE A 290 -1.57 -2.37 -11.69
N THR A 291 -2.71 -2.76 -11.13
CA THR A 291 -3.15 -2.38 -9.78
C THR A 291 -2.12 -2.74 -8.73
N VAL A 292 -1.68 -4.00 -8.70
CA VAL A 292 -0.66 -4.48 -7.75
C VAL A 292 0.68 -3.75 -7.94
N GLY A 293 0.97 -3.26 -9.15
CA GLY A 293 2.18 -2.50 -9.43
C GLY A 293 2.10 -1.00 -9.16
N ALA A 294 0.89 -0.42 -9.14
CA ALA A 294 0.66 1.02 -9.10
C ALA A 294 0.09 1.52 -7.77
N VAL A 295 -0.65 0.68 -7.04
CA VAL A 295 -1.19 0.98 -5.72
C VAL A 295 -0.20 0.48 -4.67
N ALA A 296 0.44 1.39 -3.93
CA ALA A 296 1.55 1.05 -3.03
C ALA A 296 1.14 0.06 -1.93
N GLY A 297 -0.09 0.19 -1.42
CA GLY A 297 -0.67 -0.70 -0.41
C GLY A 297 -1.17 -2.06 -0.91
N CYS A 298 -1.23 -2.25 -2.23
CA CYS A 298 -1.86 -3.41 -2.86
C CYS A 298 -0.84 -4.50 -3.16
N GLU A 299 -0.86 -5.59 -2.39
CA GLU A 299 -0.07 -6.78 -2.73
C GLU A 299 -0.85 -7.75 -3.62
N ARG A 300 -2.17 -7.75 -3.50
CA ARG A 300 -3.05 -8.69 -4.19
C ARG A 300 -4.32 -8.01 -4.61
N ALA A 301 -4.85 -8.36 -5.76
CA ALA A 301 -6.10 -7.81 -6.25
C ALA A 301 -6.92 -8.86 -6.99
N SER A 302 -8.23 -8.67 -7.02
CA SER A 302 -9.15 -9.54 -7.72
C SER A 302 -10.32 -8.76 -8.30
N VAL A 303 -10.85 -9.26 -9.40
CA VAL A 303 -12.13 -8.86 -9.98
C VAL A 303 -13.04 -10.07 -9.97
N THR A 304 -14.16 -9.97 -9.27
CA THR A 304 -15.19 -11.00 -9.26
C THR A 304 -16.41 -10.51 -10.02
N LEU A 305 -16.76 -11.21 -11.10
CA LEU A 305 -17.91 -10.89 -11.94
C LEU A 305 -19.17 -11.54 -11.38
N TYR A 306 -20.23 -10.76 -11.25
CA TYR A 306 -21.49 -11.19 -10.66
C TYR A 306 -22.66 -10.93 -11.61
N GLN A 307 -23.45 -11.97 -11.88
CA GLN A 307 -24.58 -11.88 -12.80
C GLN A 307 -25.71 -12.80 -12.35
N HIS A 308 -26.94 -12.30 -12.37
CA HIS A 308 -28.14 -13.06 -12.00
C HIS A 308 -28.07 -13.72 -10.61
N GLY A 309 -27.47 -13.04 -9.63
CA GLY A 309 -27.40 -13.54 -8.25
C GLY A 309 -26.35 -14.62 -8.01
N ARG A 310 -25.35 -14.76 -8.89
CA ARG A 310 -24.23 -15.69 -8.73
C ARG A 310 -22.94 -15.13 -9.32
N VAL A 311 -21.81 -15.64 -8.81
CA VAL A 311 -20.50 -15.41 -9.41
C VAL A 311 -20.44 -16.12 -10.77
N VAL A 312 -19.96 -15.41 -11.79
CA VAL A 312 -19.79 -15.93 -13.15
C VAL A 312 -18.32 -16.30 -13.39
N ASP A 313 -17.40 -15.43 -12.98
CA ASP A 313 -15.96 -15.65 -13.09
C ASP A 313 -15.24 -14.81 -12.04
N THR A 314 -14.03 -15.23 -11.67
CA THR A 314 -13.14 -14.48 -10.80
C THR A 314 -11.75 -14.48 -11.45
N VAL A 315 -11.21 -13.29 -11.64
CA VAL A 315 -9.83 -13.08 -12.08
C VAL A 315 -9.07 -12.51 -10.89
N SER A 316 -7.91 -13.07 -10.58
CA SER A 316 -7.10 -12.66 -9.44
C SER A 316 -5.63 -12.54 -9.81
N SER A 317 -4.90 -11.69 -9.09
CA SER A 317 -3.45 -11.58 -9.23
C SER A 317 -2.73 -12.80 -8.68
N ASP A 318 -3.31 -13.46 -7.66
CA ASP A 318 -2.78 -14.68 -7.05
C ASP A 318 -3.90 -15.56 -6.47
N ALA A 319 -3.50 -16.70 -5.91
CA ALA A 319 -4.41 -17.67 -5.30
C ALA A 319 -5.01 -17.18 -3.97
N VAL A 320 -4.33 -16.27 -3.26
CA VAL A 320 -4.80 -15.74 -1.97
C VAL A 320 -5.97 -14.78 -2.19
N ALA A 321 -5.86 -13.86 -3.14
CA ALA A 321 -6.95 -12.97 -3.52
C ALA A 321 -8.18 -13.75 -4.03
N ALA A 322 -7.95 -14.83 -4.80
CA ALA A 322 -9.03 -15.72 -5.23
C ALA A 322 -9.74 -16.38 -4.03
N GLU A 323 -8.98 -16.91 -3.07
CA GLU A 323 -9.55 -17.57 -1.89
C GLU A 323 -10.36 -16.60 -1.02
N LEU A 324 -9.87 -15.38 -0.82
CA LEU A 324 -10.58 -14.36 -0.05
C LEU A 324 -11.88 -13.92 -0.72
N ASP A 325 -11.88 -13.73 -2.03
CA ASP A 325 -13.12 -13.43 -2.77
C ASP A 325 -14.09 -14.64 -2.73
N ASN A 326 -13.60 -15.86 -2.92
CA ASN A 326 -14.42 -17.07 -2.87
C ASN A 326 -15.19 -17.16 -1.55
N ILE A 327 -14.55 -16.87 -0.42
CA ILE A 327 -15.19 -16.88 0.91
C ILE A 327 -16.28 -15.82 1.01
N GLN A 328 -15.99 -14.60 0.56
CA GLN A 328 -16.95 -13.49 0.62
C GLN A 328 -18.19 -13.79 -0.21
N PHE A 329 -18.02 -14.29 -1.42
CA PHE A 329 -19.14 -14.60 -2.31
C PHE A 329 -19.86 -15.89 -1.96
N ALA A 330 -19.18 -16.89 -1.38
CA ALA A 330 -19.83 -18.11 -0.88
C ALA A 330 -20.69 -17.83 0.36
N THR A 331 -20.24 -16.92 1.23
CA THR A 331 -20.99 -16.53 2.45
C THR A 331 -21.99 -15.40 2.20
N GLY A 332 -21.83 -14.65 1.10
CA GLY A 332 -22.58 -13.43 0.81
C GLY A 332 -22.23 -12.26 1.74
N ILE A 333 -21.14 -12.37 2.49
CA ILE A 333 -20.77 -11.44 3.56
C ILE A 333 -19.28 -11.09 3.43
N GLY A 334 -18.97 -9.80 3.33
CA GLY A 334 -17.60 -9.31 3.21
C GLY A 334 -17.53 -7.91 2.60
N PRO A 335 -16.34 -7.30 2.52
CA PRO A 335 -16.17 -5.98 1.93
C PRO A 335 -16.58 -5.94 0.45
N ALA A 336 -16.34 -6.99 -0.34
CA ALA A 336 -16.72 -7.03 -1.75
C ALA A 336 -18.25 -7.12 -1.97
N PRO A 337 -19.00 -8.04 -1.32
CA PRO A 337 -20.45 -8.01 -1.35
C PRO A 337 -21.04 -6.69 -0.82
N GLU A 338 -20.50 -6.14 0.26
CA GLU A 338 -20.96 -4.85 0.81
C GLU A 338 -20.70 -3.69 -0.17
N ALA A 339 -19.55 -3.68 -0.85
CA ALA A 339 -19.22 -2.70 -1.87
C ALA A 339 -20.12 -2.81 -3.12
N MET A 340 -20.67 -3.99 -3.42
CA MET A 340 -21.64 -4.17 -4.51
C MET A 340 -23.04 -3.67 -4.17
N GLU A 341 -23.36 -3.56 -2.88
CA GLU A 341 -24.63 -3.00 -2.40
C GLU A 341 -24.52 -1.50 -2.10
N SER A 342 -23.30 -1.02 -1.85
CA SER A 342 -22.96 0.37 -1.54
C SER A 342 -22.55 1.15 -2.80
N ASP A 343 -22.88 2.45 -2.86
CA ASP A 343 -22.37 3.38 -3.89
C ASP A 343 -20.99 3.97 -3.52
N ARG A 344 -20.30 3.34 -2.57
CA ARG A 344 -19.02 3.78 -2.02
C ARG A 344 -18.07 2.61 -1.79
N PRO A 345 -16.75 2.82 -1.93
CA PRO A 345 -15.77 1.82 -1.58
C PRO A 345 -15.84 1.44 -0.09
N ILE A 346 -15.51 0.17 0.18
CA ILE A 346 -15.44 -0.37 1.54
C ILE A 346 -13.97 -0.52 1.91
N HIS A 347 -13.48 0.41 2.73
CA HIS A 347 -12.13 0.37 3.30
C HIS A 347 -12.11 -0.40 4.63
N VAL A 348 -11.13 -1.28 4.78
CA VAL A 348 -10.92 -2.12 5.95
C VAL A 348 -9.46 -2.01 6.38
N ALA A 349 -9.18 -1.07 7.29
CA ALA A 349 -7.84 -0.85 7.82
C ALA A 349 -7.26 -2.07 8.57
N GLY A 350 -8.09 -2.93 9.17
CA GLY A 350 -7.61 -4.06 9.97
C GLY A 350 -8.58 -5.23 9.99
N LEU A 351 -8.43 -6.17 9.05
CA LEU A 351 -9.29 -7.35 8.90
C LEU A 351 -9.35 -8.21 10.16
N SER A 352 -8.23 -8.37 10.88
CA SER A 352 -8.17 -9.17 12.12
C SER A 352 -9.02 -8.60 13.26
N ALA A 353 -9.33 -7.30 13.26
CA ALA A 353 -10.18 -6.66 14.25
C ALA A 353 -11.67 -6.69 13.90
N VAL A 354 -12.03 -7.12 12.68
CA VAL A 354 -13.40 -7.05 12.17
C VAL A 354 -14.24 -8.24 12.67
N ARG A 355 -15.13 -7.97 13.63
CA ARG A 355 -16.03 -9.01 14.18
C ARG A 355 -17.21 -9.38 13.29
N ARG A 356 -17.61 -8.51 12.36
CA ARG A 356 -18.77 -8.77 11.47
C ARG A 356 -18.50 -9.87 10.44
N TRP A 357 -17.23 -10.15 10.12
CA TRP A 357 -16.83 -11.12 9.10
C TRP A 357 -15.82 -12.13 9.65
N PRO A 358 -16.21 -12.96 10.64
CA PRO A 358 -15.27 -13.77 11.41
C PRO A 358 -14.52 -14.81 10.56
N VAL A 359 -15.20 -15.41 9.58
CA VAL A 359 -14.58 -16.39 8.66
C VAL A 359 -13.55 -15.71 7.76
N LEU A 360 -13.90 -14.57 7.16
CA LEU A 360 -12.98 -13.81 6.32
C LEU A 360 -11.77 -13.31 7.11
N ALA A 361 -11.99 -12.77 8.33
CA ALA A 361 -10.92 -12.28 9.18
C ALA A 361 -9.92 -13.38 9.58
N ALA A 362 -10.41 -14.57 9.92
CA ALA A 362 -9.58 -15.72 10.24
C ALA A 362 -8.75 -16.17 9.03
N THR A 363 -9.38 -16.34 7.87
CA THR A 363 -8.68 -16.76 6.65
C THR A 363 -7.69 -15.70 6.16
N ALA A 364 -8.04 -14.42 6.23
CA ALA A 364 -7.14 -13.33 5.89
C ALA A 364 -5.89 -13.35 6.78
N ALA A 365 -6.05 -13.56 8.09
CA ALA A 365 -4.91 -13.68 9.01
C ALA A 365 -4.01 -14.88 8.66
N ASP A 366 -4.60 -16.05 8.37
CA ASP A 366 -3.86 -17.26 7.98
C ASP A 366 -3.10 -17.09 6.65
N LEU A 367 -3.62 -16.26 5.75
CA LEU A 367 -3.03 -15.98 4.43
C LEU A 367 -2.16 -14.71 4.40
N GLY A 368 -1.93 -14.06 5.55
CA GLY A 368 -1.08 -12.87 5.65
C GLY A 368 -1.66 -11.62 4.98
N VAL A 369 -2.98 -11.42 5.08
CA VAL A 369 -3.72 -10.24 4.63
C VAL A 369 -4.27 -9.51 5.86
N SER A 370 -3.98 -8.22 5.96
CA SER A 370 -4.32 -7.38 7.12
C SER A 370 -5.29 -6.26 6.78
N SER A 371 -5.37 -5.83 5.53
CA SER A 371 -6.26 -4.77 5.07
C SER A 371 -6.95 -5.15 3.75
N ALA A 372 -8.09 -4.52 3.49
CA ALA A 372 -8.79 -4.65 2.22
C ALA A 372 -9.43 -3.33 1.80
N LEU A 373 -9.52 -3.12 0.49
CA LEU A 373 -10.26 -2.04 -0.14
C LEU A 373 -11.07 -2.61 -1.31
N SER A 374 -12.40 -2.52 -1.22
CA SER A 374 -13.29 -3.13 -2.21
C SER A 374 -14.21 -2.11 -2.86
N TYR A 375 -14.36 -2.23 -4.17
CA TYR A 375 -15.19 -1.39 -5.03
C TYR A 375 -16.31 -2.21 -5.66
N GLY A 376 -17.52 -1.67 -5.67
CA GLY A 376 -18.58 -2.21 -6.51
C GLY A 376 -18.38 -1.76 -7.96
N LEU A 377 -18.53 -2.69 -8.90
CA LEU A 377 -18.42 -2.41 -10.33
C LEU A 377 -19.81 -2.05 -10.87
N PHE A 378 -20.12 -0.77 -10.96
CA PHE A 378 -21.44 -0.32 -11.37
C PHE A 378 -21.45 0.24 -12.79
N VAL A 379 -22.52 -0.07 -13.54
CA VAL A 379 -22.85 0.66 -14.76
C VAL A 379 -24.29 1.12 -14.75
N TYR A 380 -24.50 2.30 -15.32
CA TYR A 380 -25.84 2.83 -15.55
C TYR A 380 -26.49 2.10 -16.73
N ARG A 381 -27.54 1.32 -16.45
CA ARG A 381 -28.47 0.83 -17.47
C ARG A 381 -29.74 1.69 -17.41
N PRO A 382 -30.48 1.88 -18.53
CA PRO A 382 -31.68 2.69 -18.52
C PRO A 382 -32.61 2.24 -17.38
N ALA A 383 -32.85 3.13 -16.40
CA ALA A 383 -33.66 2.97 -15.18
C ALA A 383 -33.02 2.39 -13.89
N ARG A 384 -31.79 1.82 -13.88
CA ARG A 384 -31.09 1.47 -12.62
C ARG A 384 -29.59 1.31 -12.77
N TRP A 385 -28.87 1.64 -11.69
CA TRP A 385 -27.51 1.14 -11.47
C TRP A 385 -27.56 -0.37 -11.23
N SER A 386 -26.67 -1.10 -11.91
CA SER A 386 -26.53 -2.55 -11.74
C SER A 386 -25.09 -2.86 -11.39
N ALA A 387 -24.88 -3.54 -10.26
CA ALA A 387 -23.59 -4.15 -9.95
C ALA A 387 -23.29 -5.25 -10.97
N LEU A 388 -22.10 -5.19 -11.56
CA LEU A 388 -21.53 -6.18 -12.47
C LEU A 388 -20.60 -7.14 -11.75
N GLY A 389 -20.22 -6.82 -10.51
CA GLY A 389 -19.17 -7.50 -9.77
C GLY A 389 -18.52 -6.59 -8.73
N ALA A 390 -17.42 -7.07 -8.18
CA ALA A 390 -16.56 -6.32 -7.27
C ALA A 390 -15.12 -6.32 -7.77
N PHE A 391 -14.38 -5.27 -7.42
CA PHE A 391 -12.94 -5.16 -7.57
C PHE A 391 -12.32 -4.96 -6.18
N SER A 392 -11.46 -5.87 -5.75
CA SER A 392 -10.91 -5.92 -4.41
C SER A 392 -9.40 -5.80 -4.45
N LEU A 393 -8.84 -5.03 -3.53
CA LEU A 393 -7.41 -4.89 -3.26
C LEU A 393 -7.15 -5.35 -1.84
N TYR A 394 -6.02 -6.02 -1.63
CA TYR A 394 -5.60 -6.61 -0.36
C TYR A 394 -4.15 -6.24 -0.04
N GLY A 395 -3.93 -5.80 1.19
CA GLY A 395 -2.61 -5.46 1.72
C GLY A 395 -2.21 -6.36 2.89
N ALA A 396 -0.93 -6.67 3.02
CA ALA A 396 -0.41 -7.42 4.18
C ALA A 396 -0.20 -6.53 5.41
N ALA A 397 -0.06 -5.21 5.23
CA ALA A 397 0.00 -4.24 6.32
C ALA A 397 -1.41 -3.81 6.76
N PRO A 398 -1.67 -3.62 8.06
CA PRO A 398 -2.83 -2.86 8.51
C PRO A 398 -2.79 -1.45 7.91
N ASP A 399 -3.94 -0.93 7.53
CA ASP A 399 -4.17 0.42 7.02
C ASP A 399 -3.31 0.74 5.78
N ALA A 400 -3.19 -0.25 4.89
CA ALA A 400 -2.31 -0.15 3.73
C ALA A 400 -2.78 0.86 2.66
N PHE A 401 -4.05 1.26 2.68
CA PHE A 401 -4.63 2.08 1.63
C PHE A 401 -4.96 3.48 2.15
N GLY A 402 -4.30 4.49 1.58
CA GLY A 402 -4.59 5.91 1.83
C GLY A 402 -5.62 6.48 0.87
N ASP A 403 -5.93 7.77 1.03
CA ASP A 403 -6.91 8.48 0.19
C ASP A 403 -6.51 8.49 -1.31
N GLU A 404 -5.21 8.58 -1.61
CA GLU A 404 -4.69 8.52 -2.98
C GLU A 404 -4.87 7.13 -3.61
N ASP A 405 -4.66 6.07 -2.82
CA ASP A 405 -4.90 4.70 -3.24
C ASP A 405 -6.40 4.47 -3.53
N ASP A 406 -7.28 5.10 -2.72
CA ASP A 406 -8.72 5.01 -2.92
C ASP A 406 -9.19 5.72 -4.19
N GLU A 407 -8.68 6.93 -4.44
CA GLU A 407 -8.98 7.68 -5.66
C GLU A 407 -8.51 6.90 -6.90
N PHE A 408 -7.30 6.36 -6.85
CA PHE A 408 -6.74 5.58 -7.95
C PHE A 408 -7.48 4.26 -8.16
N GLY A 409 -7.80 3.54 -7.08
CA GLY A 409 -8.59 2.31 -7.11
C GLY A 409 -10.00 2.55 -7.66
N SER A 410 -10.62 3.69 -7.35
CA SER A 410 -11.93 4.10 -7.89
C SER A 410 -11.91 4.33 -9.40
N ILE A 411 -10.83 4.93 -9.92
CA ILE A 411 -10.65 5.14 -11.36
C ILE A 411 -10.49 3.78 -12.08
N LEU A 412 -9.70 2.88 -11.50
CA LEU A 412 -9.53 1.52 -12.02
C LEU A 412 -10.82 0.71 -11.95
N ALA A 413 -11.58 0.80 -10.85
CA ALA A 413 -12.88 0.17 -10.71
C ALA A 413 -13.85 0.64 -11.82
N SER A 414 -13.87 1.93 -12.11
CA SER A 414 -14.68 2.52 -13.18
C SER A 414 -14.29 1.95 -14.55
N TYR A 415 -12.98 1.81 -14.81
CA TYR A 415 -12.47 1.19 -16.03
C TYR A 415 -12.90 -0.28 -16.15
N VAL A 416 -12.68 -1.06 -15.09
CA VAL A 416 -13.08 -2.48 -15.02
C VAL A 416 -14.58 -2.62 -15.25
N ALA A 417 -15.39 -1.76 -14.64
CA ALA A 417 -16.84 -1.77 -14.83
C ALA A 417 -17.24 -1.55 -16.29
N VAL A 418 -16.61 -0.59 -16.98
CA VAL A 418 -16.84 -0.35 -18.42
C VAL A 418 -16.36 -1.54 -19.25
N ALA A 419 -15.19 -2.10 -18.95
CA ALA A 419 -14.64 -3.24 -19.67
C ALA A 419 -15.56 -4.46 -19.60
N VAL A 420 -16.00 -4.81 -18.39
CA VAL A 420 -16.97 -5.88 -18.15
C VAL A 420 -18.29 -5.61 -18.85
N ALA A 421 -18.78 -4.36 -18.83
CA ALA A 421 -20.04 -4.01 -19.48
C ALA A 421 -19.98 -4.15 -21.01
N VAL A 422 -18.87 -3.74 -21.64
CA VAL A 422 -18.65 -3.87 -23.08
C VAL A 422 -18.60 -5.36 -23.46
N ALA A 423 -17.80 -6.15 -22.73
CA ALA A 423 -17.71 -7.59 -22.97
C ALA A 423 -19.06 -8.30 -22.79
N GLN A 424 -19.81 -8.02 -21.70
CA GLN A 424 -21.15 -8.59 -21.50
C GLN A 424 -22.13 -8.21 -22.62
N ARG A 425 -22.01 -7.00 -23.16
CA ARG A 425 -22.86 -6.54 -24.28
C ARG A 425 -22.49 -7.25 -25.58
N GLN A 426 -21.20 -7.43 -25.85
CA GLN A 426 -20.74 -8.17 -27.03
C GLN A 426 -21.22 -9.63 -26.97
N ASP A 427 -21.03 -10.28 -25.83
CA ASP A 427 -21.56 -11.62 -25.55
C ASP A 427 -23.07 -11.73 -25.81
N GLU A 428 -23.84 -10.72 -25.41
CA GLU A 428 -25.28 -10.67 -25.64
C GLU A 428 -25.62 -10.50 -27.12
N VAL A 429 -24.89 -9.67 -27.86
CA VAL A 429 -25.04 -9.48 -29.31
C VAL A 429 -24.73 -10.77 -30.04
N ASP A 430 -23.59 -11.42 -29.75
CA ASP A 430 -23.16 -12.67 -30.40
C ASP A 430 -24.18 -13.79 -30.15
N ARG A 431 -24.70 -13.90 -28.91
CA ARG A 431 -25.76 -14.88 -28.59
C ARG A 431 -27.05 -14.60 -29.35
N ARG A 432 -27.44 -13.33 -29.53
CA ARG A 432 -28.62 -12.92 -30.30
C ARG A 432 -28.43 -13.19 -31.79
N GLU A 433 -27.27 -12.86 -32.35
CA GLU A 433 -26.93 -13.14 -33.74
C GLU A 433 -26.95 -14.65 -34.01
N ALA A 434 -26.30 -15.44 -33.16
CA ALA A 434 -26.34 -16.90 -33.25
C ALA A 434 -27.77 -17.46 -33.14
N ALA A 435 -28.62 -16.87 -32.30
CA ALA A 435 -30.03 -17.24 -32.20
C ALA A 435 -30.84 -16.88 -33.46
N LEU A 436 -30.58 -15.70 -34.05
CA LEU A 436 -31.19 -15.26 -35.30
C LEU A 436 -30.78 -16.16 -36.47
N HIS A 437 -29.48 -16.47 -36.61
CA HIS A 437 -28.98 -17.40 -37.64
C HIS A 437 -29.61 -18.77 -37.50
N ARG A 438 -29.66 -19.34 -36.28
CA ARG A 438 -30.37 -20.61 -36.03
C ARG A 438 -31.85 -20.54 -36.43
N GLY A 439 -32.52 -19.42 -36.14
CA GLY A 439 -33.92 -19.20 -36.52
C GLY A 439 -34.14 -19.10 -38.03
N LEU A 440 -33.26 -18.38 -38.75
CA LEU A 440 -33.31 -18.24 -40.20
C LEU A 440 -33.03 -19.55 -40.92
N SER A 441 -31.96 -20.27 -40.54
CA SER A 441 -31.64 -21.58 -41.12
C SER A 441 -32.78 -22.59 -40.91
N SER A 442 -33.41 -22.57 -39.72
CA SER A 442 -34.60 -23.38 -39.43
C SER A 442 -35.79 -23.03 -40.34
N ARG A 443 -36.04 -21.74 -40.57
CA ARG A 443 -37.12 -21.29 -41.46
C ARG A 443 -36.86 -21.69 -42.92
N ASP A 444 -35.62 -21.59 -43.37
CA ASP A 444 -35.25 -21.92 -44.76
C ASP A 444 -35.42 -23.42 -45.04
N ILE A 445 -34.92 -24.28 -44.16
CA ILE A 445 -35.06 -25.75 -44.33
C ILE A 445 -36.53 -26.19 -44.24
N ILE A 446 -37.32 -25.60 -43.34
CA ILE A 446 -38.76 -25.84 -43.26
C ILE A 446 -39.46 -25.34 -44.53
N GLY A 447 -39.04 -24.20 -45.10
CA GLY A 447 -39.55 -23.68 -46.36
C GLY A 447 -39.30 -24.63 -47.54
N GLN A 448 -38.09 -25.19 -47.65
CA GLN A 448 -37.74 -26.17 -48.68
C GLN A 448 -38.59 -27.45 -48.55
N ALA A 449 -38.69 -28.00 -47.33
CA ALA A 449 -39.50 -29.17 -47.05
C ALA A 449 -40.99 -28.93 -47.38
N LYS A 450 -41.54 -27.76 -47.03
CA LYS A 450 -42.89 -27.34 -47.43
C LYS A 450 -43.03 -27.30 -48.95
N GLY A 451 -42.06 -26.71 -49.66
CA GLY A 451 -42.06 -26.62 -51.12
C GLY A 451 -42.12 -28.00 -51.79
N ILE A 452 -41.34 -28.97 -51.31
CA ILE A 452 -41.34 -30.36 -51.80
C ILE A 452 -42.72 -31.00 -51.61
N LEU A 453 -43.35 -30.82 -50.45
CA LEU A 453 -44.70 -31.36 -50.17
C LEU A 453 -45.78 -30.67 -51.01
N MET A 454 -45.69 -29.36 -51.18
CA MET A 454 -46.61 -28.59 -52.03
C MET A 454 -46.54 -29.06 -53.48
N GLU A 455 -45.35 -29.36 -53.99
CA GLU A 455 -45.14 -29.87 -55.35
C GLU A 455 -45.65 -31.32 -55.48
N ARG A 456 -45.13 -32.25 -54.67
CA ARG A 456 -45.42 -33.69 -54.80
C ARG A 456 -46.86 -34.06 -54.44
N GLN A 457 -47.40 -33.44 -53.41
CA GLN A 457 -48.71 -33.81 -52.84
C GLN A 457 -49.80 -32.78 -53.17
N ARG A 458 -49.48 -31.73 -53.95
CA ARG A 458 -50.41 -30.65 -54.32
C ARG A 458 -51.08 -30.00 -53.10
N LEU A 459 -50.37 -29.94 -51.98
CA LEU A 459 -50.84 -29.34 -50.74
C LEU A 459 -50.69 -27.81 -50.77
N SER A 460 -51.55 -27.11 -50.04
CA SER A 460 -51.31 -25.70 -49.74
C SER A 460 -50.10 -25.54 -48.81
N ALA A 461 -49.53 -24.34 -48.77
CA ALA A 461 -48.42 -24.04 -47.85
C ALA A 461 -48.81 -24.21 -46.36
N GLY A 462 -50.10 -24.07 -46.02
CA GLY A 462 -50.61 -24.34 -44.67
C GLY A 462 -50.64 -25.84 -44.39
N ASP A 463 -51.26 -26.61 -45.29
CA ASP A 463 -51.43 -28.06 -45.13
C ASP A 463 -50.09 -28.82 -45.10
N ALA A 464 -49.12 -28.37 -45.91
CA ALA A 464 -47.76 -28.92 -45.91
C ALA A 464 -47.05 -28.70 -44.57
N PHE A 465 -47.21 -27.52 -43.96
CA PHE A 465 -46.62 -27.24 -42.65
C PHE A 465 -47.30 -28.06 -41.55
N ASP A 466 -48.63 -28.18 -41.58
CA ASP A 466 -49.36 -29.02 -40.63
C ASP A 466 -49.00 -30.50 -40.77
N LEU A 467 -48.71 -30.98 -41.99
CA LEU A 467 -48.21 -32.34 -42.20
C LEU A 467 -46.84 -32.55 -41.54
N LEU A 468 -45.88 -31.64 -41.77
CA LEU A 468 -44.57 -31.68 -41.09
C LEU A 468 -44.73 -31.66 -39.57
N ARG A 469 -45.63 -30.81 -39.04
CA ARG A 469 -45.94 -30.72 -37.61
C ARG A 469 -46.49 -32.03 -37.06
N ARG A 470 -47.45 -32.67 -37.76
CA ARG A 470 -48.01 -33.96 -37.34
C ARG A 470 -46.95 -35.05 -37.31
N VAL A 471 -46.07 -35.11 -38.32
CA VAL A 471 -44.98 -36.11 -38.37
C VAL A 471 -43.96 -35.88 -37.25
N SER A 472 -43.55 -34.62 -37.04
CA SER A 472 -42.69 -34.23 -35.91
C SER A 472 -43.27 -34.65 -34.56
N GLN A 473 -44.56 -34.40 -34.32
CA GLN A 473 -45.25 -34.78 -33.09
C GLN A 473 -45.39 -36.30 -32.93
N ARG A 474 -45.76 -37.01 -34.01
CA ARG A 474 -45.90 -38.48 -34.01
C ARG A 474 -44.58 -39.18 -33.68
N LEU A 475 -43.47 -38.67 -34.20
CA LEU A 475 -42.13 -39.24 -34.02
C LEU A 475 -41.36 -38.65 -32.83
N ASN A 476 -41.93 -37.66 -32.15
CA ASN A 476 -41.29 -36.89 -31.07
C ASN A 476 -39.89 -36.35 -31.47
N ARG A 477 -39.75 -35.89 -32.71
CA ARG A 477 -38.51 -35.29 -33.27
C ARG A 477 -38.71 -33.81 -33.52
N ARG A 478 -37.63 -33.02 -33.46
CA ARG A 478 -37.71 -31.58 -33.75
C ARG A 478 -38.18 -31.39 -35.19
N LEU A 479 -39.06 -30.40 -35.40
CA LEU A 479 -39.65 -30.11 -36.71
C LEU A 479 -38.58 -29.83 -37.76
N THR A 480 -37.49 -29.17 -37.37
CA THR A 480 -36.31 -28.91 -38.20
C THR A 480 -35.67 -30.19 -38.70
N ASP A 481 -35.57 -31.23 -37.87
CA ASP A 481 -34.91 -32.49 -38.24
C ASP A 481 -35.77 -33.30 -39.22
N VAL A 482 -37.10 -33.23 -39.05
CA VAL A 482 -38.06 -33.82 -39.98
C VAL A 482 -38.02 -33.09 -41.34
N ALA A 483 -37.96 -31.76 -41.31
CA ALA A 483 -37.84 -30.93 -42.50
C ALA A 483 -36.50 -31.15 -43.22
N GLN A 484 -35.39 -31.23 -42.47
CA GLN A 484 -34.05 -31.53 -43.00
C GLN A 484 -34.04 -32.87 -43.72
N GLN A 485 -34.52 -33.93 -43.07
CA GLN A 485 -34.57 -35.26 -43.68
C GLN A 485 -35.43 -35.27 -44.94
N LEU A 486 -36.58 -34.60 -44.94
CA LEU A 486 -37.41 -34.48 -46.13
C LEU A 486 -36.73 -33.69 -47.24
N ALA A 487 -36.02 -32.61 -46.91
CA ALA A 487 -35.30 -31.80 -47.87
C ALA A 487 -34.12 -32.56 -48.51
N GLU A 488 -33.43 -33.39 -47.74
CA GLU A 488 -32.25 -34.16 -48.21
C GLU A 488 -32.64 -35.44 -48.95
N THR A 489 -33.61 -36.19 -48.45
CA THR A 489 -33.99 -37.51 -49.00
C THR A 489 -35.19 -37.44 -49.93
N GLY A 490 -35.95 -36.35 -49.89
CA GLY A 490 -37.24 -36.24 -50.55
C GLY A 490 -38.37 -37.04 -49.88
N GLU A 491 -38.10 -37.81 -48.82
CA GLU A 491 -39.07 -38.68 -48.15
C GLU A 491 -39.37 -38.24 -46.71
N LEU A 492 -40.64 -38.39 -46.31
CA LEU A 492 -41.05 -38.13 -44.93
C LEU A 492 -40.59 -39.29 -44.03
N PRO A 493 -40.00 -39.01 -42.85
CA PRO A 493 -39.68 -40.06 -41.89
C PRO A 493 -40.95 -40.81 -41.47
N THR A 494 -40.86 -42.14 -41.44
CA THR A 494 -41.97 -43.05 -41.15
C THR A 494 -42.16 -43.26 -39.66
#